data_AF-A0A368GZU5-F1
#
_entry.id   AF-A0A368GZU5-F1
#
_cell.length_a   1.000
_cell.length_b   1.000
_cell.length_c   1.000
_cell.angle_alpha   90.00
_cell.angle_beta   90.00
_cell.angle_gamma   90.00
#
_symmetry.space_group_name_H-M   'P 1'
#
loop_
_entity.id
_entity.type
_entity.pdbx_description
1 polymer ?
#
loop_
_entity_poly.entity_id
_entity_poly.type
_entity_poly.pdbx_seq_one_letter_code
_entity_poly.pdbx_strand_id
1 'polypeptide(L)'
;MAPESLRRPMKFSTKSDVWSFAVMTYEVFNCGVKPWPDDPPKKIATAIRRCHMPPMPDGTPEDVKNLISQIWLVIALPQAEQQKMLSAILSAICGMHYTSCWVLTFRVADPAQRPTMKQVCSSLFSASRKYPPPPAEKFTLNTIKGVTRAPPESPLTMEETADAEEETDSHLSRTIERTSEPDPQTESHKAQDNP
;
A
#
# COMPACT_ATOMS: atom_id res chain seq x y z
N MET A 1 0.64 -2.41 8.39
CA MET A 1 1.86 -1.76 8.93
C MET A 1 3.06 -2.62 8.62
N ALA A 2 4.17 -2.02 8.18
CA ALA A 2 5.40 -2.74 7.92
C ALA A 2 6.08 -3.25 9.22
N PRO A 3 6.93 -4.29 9.15
CA PRO A 3 7.62 -4.86 10.31
C PRO A 3 8.39 -3.84 11.17
N GLU A 4 9.07 -2.89 10.52
CA GLU A 4 9.82 -1.82 11.16
C GLU A 4 8.92 -0.82 11.90
N SER A 5 7.71 -0.59 11.39
CA SER A 5 6.73 0.32 12.00
C SER A 5 6.01 -0.31 13.21
N LEU A 6 6.10 -1.63 13.37
CA LEU A 6 5.54 -2.37 14.52
C LEU A 6 6.48 -2.42 15.74
N ARG A 7 7.66 -1.82 15.64
CA ARG A 7 8.63 -1.66 16.74
C ARG A 7 8.55 -0.23 17.29
N ARG A 8 8.95 -0.05 18.55
CA ARG A 8 9.09 1.29 19.14
C ARG A 8 10.57 1.73 19.11
N PRO A 9 10.86 3.00 18.78
CA PRO A 9 9.93 4.01 18.27
C PRO A 9 9.39 3.62 16.89
N MET A 10 8.14 3.98 16.61
CA MET A 10 7.52 3.70 15.30
C MET A 10 8.25 4.49 14.23
N LYS A 11 8.68 3.81 13.16
CA LYS A 11 9.34 4.42 12.01
C LYS A 11 8.48 4.23 10.77
N PHE A 12 8.22 5.33 10.08
CA PHE A 12 7.53 5.36 8.79
C PHE A 12 8.49 5.93 7.74
N SER A 13 8.44 5.38 6.55
CA SER A 13 9.29 5.76 5.43
C SER A 13 8.63 5.36 4.12
N THR A 14 9.18 5.83 2.99
CA THR A 14 8.74 5.36 1.67
C THR A 14 8.83 3.84 1.53
N LYS A 15 9.75 3.17 2.24
CA LYS A 15 9.87 1.70 2.23
C LYS A 15 8.77 1.00 3.03
N SER A 16 8.21 1.65 4.05
CA SER A 16 7.02 1.13 4.75
C SER A 16 5.75 1.34 3.92
N ASP A 17 5.71 2.39 3.10
CA ASP A 17 4.60 2.64 2.17
C ASP A 17 4.59 1.60 1.05
N VAL A 18 5.76 1.28 0.48
CA VAL A 18 5.91 0.18 -0.48
C VAL A 18 5.42 -1.14 0.11
N TRP A 19 5.74 -1.44 1.38
CA TRP A 19 5.22 -2.63 2.05
C TRP A 19 3.69 -2.62 2.18
N SER A 20 3.11 -1.46 2.51
CA SER A 20 1.67 -1.31 2.67
C SER A 20 0.92 -1.36 1.33
N PHE A 21 1.55 -0.91 0.24
CA PHE A 21 1.05 -1.10 -1.13
C PHE A 21 0.84 -2.58 -1.47
N ALA A 22 1.73 -3.46 -1.01
CA ALA A 22 1.57 -4.88 -1.24
C ALA A 22 0.38 -5.48 -0.46
N VAL A 23 0.09 -4.97 0.75
CA VAL A 23 -1.14 -5.34 1.48
C VAL A 23 -2.39 -4.85 0.74
N MET A 24 -2.38 -3.61 0.27
CA MET A 24 -3.47 -3.07 -0.55
C MET A 24 -3.68 -3.91 -1.82
N THR A 25 -2.61 -4.33 -2.49
CA THR A 25 -2.70 -5.17 -3.69
C THR A 25 -3.31 -6.53 -3.37
N TYR A 26 -2.92 -7.13 -2.24
CA TYR A 26 -3.58 -8.34 -1.74
C TYR A 26 -5.08 -8.13 -1.58
N GLU A 27 -5.51 -7.03 -0.93
CA GLU A 27 -6.92 -6.71 -0.72
C GLU A 27 -7.67 -6.53 -2.05
N VAL A 28 -7.07 -5.88 -3.05
CA VAL A 28 -7.66 -5.74 -4.39
C VAL A 28 -7.95 -7.10 -5.03
N PHE A 29 -6.99 -8.04 -4.98
CA PHE A 29 -7.19 -9.39 -5.53
C PHE A 29 -8.06 -10.27 -4.64
N ASN A 30 -8.20 -9.94 -3.37
CA ASN A 30 -9.01 -10.68 -2.39
C ASN A 30 -10.39 -10.05 -2.17
N CYS A 31 -10.90 -9.28 -3.14
CA CYS A 31 -12.22 -8.63 -3.08
C CYS A 31 -12.45 -7.78 -1.81
N GLY A 32 -11.41 -7.10 -1.34
CA GLY A 32 -11.43 -6.25 -0.14
C GLY A 32 -11.31 -7.00 1.18
N VAL A 33 -11.19 -8.34 1.17
CA VAL A 33 -11.02 -9.11 2.40
C VAL A 33 -9.58 -8.96 2.91
N LYS A 34 -9.44 -8.53 4.16
CA LYS A 34 -8.15 -8.33 4.82
C LYS A 34 -7.32 -9.64 4.89
N PRO A 35 -5.98 -9.57 4.90
CA PRO A 35 -5.13 -10.77 4.81
C PRO A 35 -5.27 -11.76 5.98
N TRP A 36 -5.69 -11.28 7.16
CA TRP A 36 -5.99 -12.13 8.32
C TRP A 36 -7.36 -11.76 8.89
N PRO A 37 -8.46 -12.34 8.39
CA PRO A 37 -9.81 -11.99 8.83
C PRO A 37 -10.08 -12.36 10.30
N ASP A 38 -9.61 -13.53 10.73
CA ASP A 38 -9.98 -14.10 12.04
C ASP A 38 -8.90 -13.95 13.13
N ASP A 39 -7.69 -13.52 12.77
CA ASP A 39 -6.58 -13.42 13.74
C ASP A 39 -6.63 -12.13 14.58
N PRO A 40 -6.30 -12.21 15.88
CA PRO A 40 -6.22 -11.02 16.72
C PRO A 40 -5.00 -10.15 16.37
N PRO A 41 -5.05 -8.82 16.60
CA PRO A 41 -3.97 -7.89 16.22
C PRO A 41 -2.57 -8.27 16.73
N LYS A 42 -2.46 -8.87 17.93
CA LYS A 42 -1.18 -9.33 18.49
C LYS A 42 -0.56 -10.49 17.70
N LYS A 43 -1.39 -11.42 17.21
CA LYS A 43 -0.96 -12.54 16.37
C LYS A 43 -0.51 -12.04 15.01
N ILE A 44 -1.29 -11.15 14.40
CA ILE A 44 -0.96 -10.48 13.12
C ILE A 44 0.37 -9.73 13.23
N ALA A 45 0.56 -8.92 14.27
CA ALA A 45 1.81 -8.19 14.47
C ALA A 45 3.02 -9.13 14.61
N THR A 46 2.83 -10.30 15.23
CA THR A 46 3.88 -11.33 15.32
C THR A 46 4.17 -11.94 13.95
N ALA A 47 3.14 -12.28 13.16
CA ALA A 47 3.29 -12.80 11.81
C ALA A 47 4.04 -11.81 10.90
N ILE A 48 3.66 -10.53 10.91
CA ILE A 48 4.32 -9.47 10.14
C ILE A 48 5.80 -9.33 10.54
N ARG A 49 6.12 -9.32 11.84
CA ARG A 49 7.53 -9.25 12.31
C ARG A 49 8.37 -10.43 11.86
N ARG A 50 7.73 -11.58 11.61
CA ARG A 50 8.36 -12.81 11.10
C ARG A 50 8.30 -12.92 9.58
N CYS A 51 7.78 -11.91 8.89
CA CYS A 51 7.54 -11.91 7.44
C CYS A 51 6.71 -13.13 7.00
N HIS A 52 5.84 -13.63 7.87
CA HIS A 52 4.91 -14.70 7.57
C HIS A 52 3.62 -14.08 7.04
N MET A 53 3.58 -13.85 5.72
CA MET A 53 2.45 -13.27 5.01
C MET A 53 1.56 -14.37 4.41
N PRO A 54 0.24 -14.15 4.28
CA PRO A 54 -0.63 -15.10 3.60
C PRO A 54 -0.27 -15.19 2.10
N PRO A 55 -0.53 -16.35 1.46
CA PRO A 55 -0.35 -16.50 0.03
C PRO A 55 -1.33 -15.61 -0.73
N MET A 56 -0.89 -15.05 -1.87
CA MET A 56 -1.76 -14.25 -2.72
C MET A 56 -2.99 -15.06 -3.19
N PRO A 57 -4.18 -14.42 -3.32
CA PRO A 57 -5.40 -15.10 -3.76
C PRO A 57 -5.28 -15.79 -5.12
N ASP A 58 -6.14 -16.78 -5.34
CA ASP A 58 -6.24 -17.47 -6.62
C ASP A 58 -6.66 -16.50 -7.73
N GLY A 59 -6.17 -16.74 -8.95
CA GLY A 59 -6.38 -15.83 -10.08
C GLY A 59 -5.48 -14.60 -10.12
N THR A 60 -4.69 -14.32 -9.07
CA THR A 60 -3.66 -13.27 -9.13
C THR A 60 -2.61 -13.63 -10.20
N PRO A 61 -2.28 -12.73 -11.14
CA PRO A 61 -1.22 -12.94 -12.10
C PRO A 61 0.14 -13.25 -11.46
N GLU A 62 0.90 -14.18 -12.03
CA GLU A 62 2.18 -14.62 -11.47
C GLU A 62 3.21 -13.49 -11.34
N ASP A 63 3.23 -12.58 -12.31
CA ASP A 63 4.11 -11.40 -12.28
C ASP A 63 3.81 -10.50 -11.07
N VAL A 64 2.53 -10.39 -10.69
CA VAL A 64 2.09 -9.64 -9.51
C VAL A 64 2.45 -10.41 -8.24
N LYS A 65 2.24 -11.74 -8.19
CA LYS A 65 2.63 -12.56 -7.03
C LYS A 65 4.13 -12.44 -6.73
N ASN A 66 4.95 -12.47 -7.77
CA ASN A 66 6.41 -12.30 -7.67
C ASN A 66 6.79 -10.91 -7.16
N LEU A 67 6.15 -9.87 -7.68
CA LEU A 67 6.38 -8.49 -7.22
C LEU A 67 6.02 -8.31 -5.73
N ILE A 68 4.87 -8.84 -5.31
CA ILE A 68 4.42 -8.79 -3.92
C ILE A 68 5.37 -9.55 -3.00
N SER A 69 5.82 -10.74 -3.43
CA SER A 69 6.80 -11.54 -2.68
C SER A 69 8.12 -10.80 -2.49
N GLN A 70 8.60 -10.07 -3.52
CA GLN A 70 9.78 -9.22 -3.43
C GLN A 70 9.58 -8.05 -2.45
N ILE A 71 8.40 -7.42 -2.43
CA ILE A 71 8.10 -6.32 -1.51
C ILE A 71 8.05 -6.81 -0.05
N TRP A 72 7.40 -7.93 0.21
CA TRP A 72 7.34 -8.51 1.55
C TRP A 72 8.63 -9.24 1.95
N LEU A 73 9.59 -9.37 1.03
CA LEU A 73 10.83 -10.12 1.18
C LEU A 73 10.56 -11.56 1.63
N VAL A 74 9.45 -12.12 1.15
CA VAL A 74 9.06 -13.51 1.36
C VAL A 74 9.73 -14.32 0.27
N ILE A 75 10.68 -15.17 0.65
CA ILE A 75 11.18 -16.21 -0.26
C ILE A 75 9.99 -17.13 -0.52
N ALA A 76 9.51 -17.20 -1.76
CA ALA A 76 8.36 -18.00 -2.19
C ALA A 76 8.59 -19.53 -2.12
N LEU A 77 9.57 -20.01 -1.35
CA LEU A 77 9.73 -21.43 -1.09
C LEU A 77 8.77 -21.83 0.04
N PRO A 78 8.04 -22.96 -0.09
CA PRO A 78 7.27 -23.52 1.00
C PRO A 78 8.12 -23.62 2.26
N GLN A 79 7.57 -23.29 3.42
CA GLN A 79 8.29 -23.34 4.71
C GLN A 79 9.01 -24.69 4.93
N ALA A 80 8.42 -25.78 4.44
CA ALA A 80 8.99 -27.12 4.45
C ALA A 80 10.26 -27.28 3.59
N GLU A 81 10.35 -26.58 2.45
CA GLU A 81 11.54 -26.58 1.59
C GLU A 81 12.61 -25.59 2.07
N GLN A 82 12.22 -24.47 2.66
CA GLN A 82 13.17 -23.54 3.29
C GLN A 82 13.98 -24.22 4.39
N GLN A 83 13.32 -25.05 5.22
CA GLN A 83 13.99 -25.85 6.25
C GLN A 83 14.94 -26.89 5.65
N LYS A 84 14.53 -27.58 4.58
CA LYS A 84 15.37 -28.56 3.87
C LYS A 84 16.59 -27.90 3.23
N MET A 85 16.43 -26.79 2.53
CA MET A 85 17.54 -26.07 1.88
C MET A 85 18.52 -25.50 2.90
N LEU A 86 18.04 -24.87 3.97
CA LEU A 86 18.88 -24.40 5.07
C LEU A 86 19.62 -25.57 5.74
N SER A 87 18.94 -26.70 5.95
CA SER A 87 19.57 -27.91 6.51
C SER A 87 20.66 -28.50 5.61
N ALA A 88 20.44 -28.53 4.30
CA ALA A 88 21.39 -29.02 3.32
C ALA A 88 22.65 -28.13 3.22
N ILE A 89 22.46 -26.81 3.23
CA ILE A 89 23.56 -25.84 3.20
C ILE A 89 24.38 -25.91 4.49
N LEU A 90 23.72 -25.97 5.65
CA LEU A 90 24.39 -26.08 6.94
C LEU A 90 25.10 -27.43 7.12
N SER A 91 24.54 -28.53 6.58
CA SER A 91 25.23 -29.83 6.56
C SER A 91 26.43 -29.87 5.62
N ALA A 92 26.42 -29.10 4.52
CA ALA A 92 27.53 -29.02 3.58
C ALA A 92 28.69 -28.15 4.10
N ILE A 93 28.39 -27.14 4.93
CA ILE A 93 29.38 -26.22 5.49
C ILE A 93 29.90 -26.68 6.85
N CYS A 94 29.09 -27.40 7.64
CA CYS A 94 29.43 -27.82 8.99
C CYS A 94 29.31 -29.34 9.11
N GLY A 95 30.41 -30.04 8.83
CA GLY A 95 30.50 -31.50 8.92
C GLY A 95 30.48 -32.06 10.34
N MET A 96 29.69 -31.52 11.29
CA MET A 96 29.43 -32.13 12.60
C MET A 96 28.04 -31.78 13.14
N HIS A 97 27.50 -32.71 13.94
CA HIS A 97 26.09 -32.85 14.28
C HIS A 97 25.40 -31.58 14.79
N TYR A 98 24.23 -31.34 14.19
CA TYR A 98 23.23 -30.35 14.51
C TYR A 98 22.70 -30.47 15.94
N THR A 99 23.15 -29.61 16.84
CA THR A 99 22.29 -29.10 17.92
C THR A 99 22.71 -27.67 18.26
N SER A 100 21.74 -26.75 18.24
CA SER A 100 21.75 -25.48 18.98
C SER A 100 22.16 -24.16 18.31
N CYS A 101 22.18 -24.04 16.97
CA CYS A 101 22.37 -22.72 16.31
C CYS A 101 21.27 -22.33 15.30
N TRP A 102 20.06 -22.87 15.42
CA TRP A 102 18.90 -22.50 14.58
C TRP A 102 18.31 -21.10 14.89
N VAL A 103 19.01 -20.23 15.62
CA VAL A 103 18.42 -18.96 16.13
C VAL A 103 18.67 -17.75 15.21
N LEU A 104 19.51 -17.83 14.17
CA LEU A 104 20.00 -16.62 13.50
C LEU A 104 19.90 -16.58 11.96
N THR A 105 18.91 -17.25 11.37
CA THR A 105 18.35 -16.80 10.07
C THR A 105 16.97 -16.17 10.25
N PHE A 106 16.76 -15.50 11.38
CA PHE A 106 15.74 -14.46 11.50
C PHE A 106 16.23 -13.22 10.71
N ARG A 107 16.19 -13.29 9.37
CA ARG A 107 16.27 -12.10 8.54
C ARG A 107 15.03 -11.27 8.86
N VAL A 108 15.14 -10.35 9.80
CA VAL A 108 14.24 -9.20 9.87
C VAL A 108 14.33 -8.57 8.48
N ALA A 109 13.23 -8.60 7.72
CA ALA A 109 13.18 -8.07 6.36
C ALA A 109 13.72 -6.65 6.33
N ASP A 110 14.95 -6.49 5.83
CA ASP A 110 15.63 -5.22 5.73
C ASP A 110 14.87 -4.33 4.73
N PRO A 111 14.30 -3.18 5.18
CA PRO A 111 13.55 -2.29 4.30
C PRO A 111 14.37 -1.80 3.09
N ALA A 112 15.70 -1.77 3.20
CA ALA A 112 16.58 -1.34 2.11
C ALA A 112 16.53 -2.29 0.90
N GLN A 113 16.27 -3.58 1.12
CA GLN A 113 16.21 -4.60 0.06
C GLN A 113 14.91 -4.56 -0.73
N ARG A 114 13.86 -3.91 -0.22
CA ARG A 114 12.60 -3.77 -0.95
C ARG A 114 12.80 -2.92 -2.21
N PRO A 115 12.06 -3.18 -3.30
CA PRO A 115 12.10 -2.31 -4.47
C PRO A 115 11.67 -0.87 -4.12
N THR A 116 12.01 0.06 -5.00
CA THR A 116 11.48 1.43 -4.97
C THR A 116 10.09 1.46 -5.59
N MET A 117 9.28 2.46 -5.23
CA MET A 117 7.95 2.60 -5.84
C MET A 117 8.03 2.77 -7.37
N LYS A 118 9.09 3.41 -7.88
CA LYS A 118 9.36 3.50 -9.32
C LYS A 118 9.46 2.12 -9.97
N GLN A 119 10.23 1.20 -9.36
CA GLN A 119 10.36 -0.17 -9.86
C GLN A 119 9.03 -0.93 -9.78
N VAL A 120 8.28 -0.76 -8.68
CA VAL A 120 6.93 -1.34 -8.54
C VAL A 120 6.02 -0.88 -9.68
N CYS A 121 5.95 0.43 -9.94
CA CYS A 121 5.15 0.98 -11.03
C CYS A 121 5.59 0.46 -12.41
N SER A 122 6.90 0.38 -12.66
CA SER A 122 7.43 -0.19 -13.91
C SER A 122 7.02 -1.66 -14.09
N SER A 123 7.13 -2.48 -13.04
CA SER A 123 6.72 -3.89 -13.08
C SER A 123 5.22 -4.04 -13.32
N LEU A 124 4.39 -3.23 -12.66
CA LEU A 124 2.94 -3.25 -12.86
C LEU A 124 2.54 -2.79 -14.26
N PHE A 125 3.22 -1.78 -14.79
CA PHE A 125 3.00 -1.32 -16.15
C PHE A 125 3.38 -2.39 -17.19
N SER A 126 4.47 -3.13 -16.96
CA SER A 126 4.80 -4.29 -17.80
C SER A 126 3.74 -5.39 -17.69
N ALA A 127 3.24 -5.66 -16.48
CA ALA A 127 2.18 -6.65 -16.27
C ALA A 127 0.84 -6.24 -16.93
N SER A 128 0.47 -4.96 -16.89
CA SER A 128 -0.79 -4.48 -17.49
C SER A 128 -0.82 -4.62 -19.01
N ARG A 129 0.33 -4.62 -19.68
CA ARG A 129 0.43 -4.91 -21.12
C ARG A 129 0.17 -6.39 -21.44
N LYS A 130 0.47 -7.29 -20.50
CA LYS A 130 0.23 -8.74 -20.62
C LYS A 130 -1.19 -9.14 -20.25
N TYR A 131 -1.78 -8.43 -19.28
CA TYR A 131 -3.15 -8.64 -18.80
C TYR A 131 -3.98 -7.38 -19.11
N PRO A 132 -4.45 -7.21 -20.36
CA PRO A 132 -5.24 -6.04 -20.73
C PRO A 132 -6.56 -6.01 -19.95
N PRO A 133 -7.12 -4.82 -19.71
CA PRO A 133 -8.43 -4.70 -19.08
C PRO A 133 -9.48 -5.47 -19.90
N PRO A 134 -10.39 -6.21 -19.25
CA PRO A 134 -11.47 -6.86 -19.98
C PRO A 134 -12.32 -5.82 -20.74
N PRO A 135 -13.02 -6.21 -21.82
CA PRO A 135 -13.90 -5.30 -22.53
C PRO A 135 -14.86 -4.60 -21.57
N ALA A 136 -15.17 -3.32 -21.82
CA ALA A 136 -16.02 -2.49 -20.96
C ALA A 136 -17.39 -3.15 -20.66
N GLU A 137 -17.88 -3.96 -21.59
CA GLU A 137 -19.08 -4.82 -21.50
C GLU A 137 -19.07 -5.73 -20.26
N LYS A 138 -17.90 -6.26 -19.90
CA LYS A 138 -17.73 -7.14 -18.73
C LYS A 138 -17.60 -6.38 -17.41
N PHE A 139 -17.39 -5.05 -17.47
CA PHE A 139 -17.29 -4.19 -16.28
C PHE A 139 -18.64 -3.64 -15.81
N THR A 140 -19.69 -3.68 -16.64
CA THR A 140 -21.05 -3.31 -16.22
C THR A 140 -21.77 -4.51 -15.64
N LEU A 141 -21.51 -4.79 -14.37
CA LEU A 141 -22.42 -5.65 -13.59
C LEU A 141 -23.75 -4.92 -13.28
N ASN A 142 -23.78 -3.59 -13.39
CA ASN A 142 -24.97 -2.77 -13.21
C ASN A 142 -25.43 -2.19 -14.55
N THR A 143 -26.42 -2.81 -15.18
CA THR A 143 -27.15 -2.21 -16.30
C THR A 143 -28.10 -1.14 -15.75
N ILE A 144 -27.74 0.13 -15.89
CA ILE A 144 -28.63 1.24 -15.55
C ILE A 144 -29.75 1.28 -16.60
N LYS A 145 -31.01 1.19 -16.17
CA LYS A 145 -32.17 1.23 -17.07
C LYS A 145 -32.15 2.54 -17.89
N GLY A 146 -32.25 2.42 -19.21
CA GLY A 146 -32.23 3.55 -20.14
C GLY A 146 -30.84 4.00 -20.61
N VAL A 147 -29.76 3.40 -20.10
CA VAL A 147 -28.40 3.70 -20.56
C VAL A 147 -27.94 2.64 -21.56
N THR A 148 -27.96 2.99 -22.85
CA THR A 148 -27.34 2.20 -23.93
C THR A 148 -25.93 2.72 -24.22
N ARG A 149 -24.96 1.82 -24.32
CA ARG A 149 -23.59 2.18 -24.70
C ARG A 149 -23.50 2.45 -26.19
N ALA A 150 -22.69 3.45 -26.56
CA ALA A 150 -22.35 3.69 -27.94
C ALA A 150 -21.61 2.46 -28.53
N PRO A 151 -21.94 2.04 -29.76
CA PRO A 151 -21.18 1.02 -30.47
C PRO A 151 -19.70 1.44 -30.61
N PRO A 152 -18.75 0.49 -30.64
CA PRO A 152 -17.31 0.79 -30.71
C PRO A 152 -16.87 1.60 -31.94
N GLU A 153 -17.72 1.71 -32.97
CA GLU A 153 -17.42 2.32 -34.28
C GLU A 153 -17.89 3.78 -34.42
N SER A 154 -18.48 4.41 -33.39
CA SER A 154 -18.89 5.81 -33.51
C SER A 154 -17.70 6.76 -33.23
N PRO A 155 -17.29 7.61 -34.18
CA PRO A 155 -16.30 8.65 -33.90
C PRO A 155 -16.78 9.54 -32.76
N LEU A 156 -15.98 9.71 -31.72
CA LEU A 156 -16.20 10.72 -30.69
C LEU A 156 -15.93 12.09 -31.34
N THR A 157 -16.96 12.72 -31.91
CA THR A 157 -16.89 14.13 -32.26
C THR A 157 -16.94 14.92 -30.97
N MET A 158 -15.85 15.64 -30.65
CA MET A 158 -15.89 16.70 -29.66
C MET A 158 -16.80 17.80 -30.23
N GLU A 159 -18.08 17.80 -29.85
CA GLU A 159 -18.87 19.01 -30.02
C GLU A 159 -18.50 19.99 -28.92
N GLU A 160 -18.00 21.13 -29.37
CA GLU A 160 -17.62 22.31 -28.61
C GLU A 160 -18.89 22.94 -28.03
N THR A 161 -19.11 22.80 -26.72
CA THR A 161 -20.11 23.60 -26.02
C THR A 161 -19.54 25.00 -25.83
N ALA A 162 -19.67 25.82 -26.87
CA ALA A 162 -19.54 27.27 -26.79
C ALA A 162 -20.93 27.87 -26.67
N ASP A 163 -21.36 28.16 -25.43
CA ASP A 163 -22.35 29.20 -25.20
C ASP A 163 -21.66 30.30 -24.40
N ALA A 164 -21.33 31.37 -25.12
CA ALA A 164 -20.82 32.61 -24.60
C ALA A 164 -22.00 33.50 -24.19
N GLU A 165 -22.07 33.88 -22.92
CA GLU A 165 -22.80 35.06 -22.50
C GLU A 165 -21.85 35.94 -21.68
N GLU A 166 -21.44 37.05 -22.29
CA GLU A 166 -20.66 38.13 -21.71
C GLU A 166 -21.65 39.24 -21.34
N GLU A 167 -21.87 39.47 -20.03
CA GLU A 167 -22.40 40.74 -19.55
C GLU A 167 -21.43 41.33 -18.52
N THR A 168 -20.85 42.46 -18.92
CA THR A 168 -20.04 43.36 -18.11
C THR A 168 -20.93 44.15 -17.17
N ASP A 169 -20.66 44.15 -15.86
CA ASP A 169 -20.75 45.41 -15.12
C ASP A 169 -19.67 45.55 -14.05
N SER A 170 -19.09 46.73 -14.12
CA SER A 170 -18.13 47.36 -13.26
C SER A 170 -18.65 47.51 -11.82
N HIS A 171 -17.77 47.32 -10.82
CA HIS A 171 -17.36 48.36 -9.86
C HIS A 171 -16.63 47.73 -8.64
N LEU A 172 -15.68 48.49 -8.09
CA LEU A 172 -14.96 48.31 -6.82
C LEU A 172 -13.74 47.36 -6.78
N SER A 173 -12.65 47.87 -7.34
CA SER A 173 -11.30 47.72 -6.79
C SER A 173 -11.22 48.22 -5.34
N ARG A 174 -10.71 47.40 -4.41
CA ARG A 174 -9.83 47.85 -3.31
C ARG A 174 -9.12 46.66 -2.66
N THR A 175 -7.86 46.51 -3.06
CA THR A 175 -6.65 46.37 -2.23
C THR A 175 -6.70 45.49 -0.97
N ILE A 176 -5.97 44.37 -1.05
CA ILE A 176 -4.94 43.87 -0.12
C ILE A 176 -4.99 44.45 1.31
N GLU A 177 -5.26 43.59 2.31
CA GLU A 177 -4.40 43.51 3.50
C GLU A 177 -4.56 42.19 4.26
N ARG A 178 -3.40 41.58 4.52
CA ARG A 178 -3.17 40.42 5.39
C ARG A 178 -2.91 41.00 6.78
N THR A 179 -3.80 40.77 7.74
CA THR A 179 -3.50 41.11 9.14
C THR A 179 -4.06 40.06 10.10
N SER A 180 -3.13 39.54 10.89
CA SER A 180 -3.26 38.74 12.11
C SER A 180 -4.24 39.34 13.13
N GLU A 181 -5.07 38.50 13.75
CA GLU A 181 -5.79 38.84 14.98
C GLU A 181 -4.87 38.69 16.22
N PRO A 182 -5.00 39.58 17.23
CA PRO A 182 -4.19 39.55 18.44
C PRO A 182 -4.90 38.90 19.66
N ASP A 183 -4.07 38.40 20.58
CA ASP A 183 -4.39 38.08 21.98
C ASP A 183 -4.85 39.32 22.76
N PRO A 184 -5.73 39.18 23.77
CA PRO A 184 -5.85 40.13 24.86
C PRO A 184 -5.16 39.61 26.15
N GLN A 185 -4.06 40.27 26.54
CA GLN A 185 -3.51 40.28 27.89
C GLN A 185 -4.47 41.01 28.86
N THR A 186 -4.85 40.38 29.98
CA THR A 186 -4.33 40.61 31.36
C THR A 186 -4.96 41.80 32.10
N GLU A 187 -5.62 41.52 33.24
CA GLU A 187 -5.42 42.20 34.54
C GLU A 187 -6.18 41.41 35.62
N SER A 188 -5.49 40.66 36.49
CA SER A 188 -4.98 41.12 37.80
C SER A 188 -6.06 41.13 38.88
N HIS A 189 -6.00 40.19 39.83
CA HIS A 189 -5.90 40.57 41.24
C HIS A 189 -5.28 39.44 42.09
N LYS A 190 -4.34 39.90 42.90
CA LYS A 190 -3.36 39.22 43.73
C LYS A 190 -3.94 38.92 45.12
N ALA A 191 -3.31 37.94 45.78
CA ALA A 191 -2.99 37.88 47.22
C ALA A 191 -3.79 36.93 48.13
N GLN A 192 -3.02 36.00 48.74
CA GLN A 192 -2.96 35.62 50.17
C GLN A 192 -4.24 34.95 50.76
N ASP A 193 -4.20 33.93 51.62
CA ASP A 193 -3.26 33.57 52.67
C ASP A 193 -3.57 32.16 53.23
N ASN A 194 -2.54 31.40 53.64
CA ASN A 194 -2.44 30.42 54.76
C ASN A 194 -3.45 29.23 54.93
N PRO A 195 -3.19 28.25 55.83
CA PRO A 195 -2.15 28.11 56.87
C PRO A 195 -1.16 26.95 56.73
#